data_AF-A0A9D1TPE1-F1
#
_entry.id   AF-A0A9D1TPE1-F1
#
_cell.length_a   1.000
_cell.length_b   1.000
_cell.length_c   1.000
_cell.angle_alpha   90.00
_cell.angle_beta   90.00
_cell.angle_gamma   90.00
#
_symmetry.space_group_name_H-M   'P 1'
#
loop_
_entity.id
_entity.type
_entity.pdbx_description
1 polymer ?
#
loop_
_entity_poly.entity_id
_entity_poly.type
_entity_poly.pdbx_seq_one_letter_code
_entity_poly.pdbx_strand_id
1 'polypeptide(L)'
;MHSDRQSDGPSDRYKAPSPRPSGTKPLLQTADLQVQGLNGHVRLCLTSDELRAVHAYLALWPHTLVCHETADGALPRTVYQSPRPCEEGAQAKGSADTSPPEEADCLLVLRRRENDSSGTDRSDGPDCSDGPGLTRQVRSASQPVQPDRADPNAPNAPHEVHETPKTRLERQFQACGPGGVSYLLEKDPTAPSGQRQEVTLAAALCSLGIALVAHLCTTQGLLSMHGALLVPAADSGSGGLLLLGANRGGKSSLCVRLMALGLRSLGDDMLGLTTDATFFSLGLAPRLRLPLPPSRVLADFAARHAGAGDERAFFLQPDARYLEPFAGRSPVSTLSQILVLERVPRVLCQQPSVQARTPAQTLTELVGRFFMQEGSALDVLDAACRLAETVPCATFRYADLDEAAELLGKLLQRPAHGDKRAADRGLFFEGWEDALLPAPDRQGDDGRNAGTASGPDEEEVEEARADALALLSEEEDGEDENAPDPDYESSKIEGTQEYCRCEGVLLEQRLGTDFLVNPSRDGIHVLNQTGRIIWQLLDDPLSLDEACLLLEEVYPQTDPDCIAGDMQELFADLLDAGLIRSC
;
A
#
# COMPACT_ATOMS: atom_id res chain seq x y z
N MET A 1 -55.71 -31.73 -14.23
CA MET A 1 -55.11 -33.09 -14.24
C MET A 1 -53.65 -32.91 -14.63
N HIS A 2 -52.79 -32.51 -13.70
CA HIS A 2 -51.99 -33.36 -12.78
C HIS A 2 -50.80 -34.06 -13.46
N SER A 3 -49.60 -33.53 -13.22
CA SER A 3 -48.39 -34.24 -12.74
C SER A 3 -47.23 -33.21 -12.75
N ASP A 4 -46.94 -32.50 -11.67
CA ASP A 4 -46.14 -32.91 -10.50
C ASP A 4 -44.88 -33.72 -10.83
N ARG A 5 -43.75 -33.02 -10.90
CA ARG A 5 -42.42 -33.54 -10.54
C ARG A 5 -41.70 -32.49 -9.70
N GLN A 6 -41.79 -32.68 -8.38
CA GLN A 6 -40.89 -32.12 -7.38
C GLN A 6 -39.49 -32.71 -7.61
N SER A 7 -38.48 -31.85 -7.63
CA SER A 7 -37.09 -32.23 -7.41
C SER A 7 -36.63 -31.55 -6.12
N ASP A 8 -36.43 -32.38 -5.10
CA ASP A 8 -35.86 -32.03 -3.81
C ASP A 8 -34.46 -31.42 -3.97
N GLY A 9 -34.28 -30.20 -3.47
CA GLY A 9 -32.96 -29.61 -3.26
C GLY A 9 -32.44 -29.95 -1.85
N PRO A 10 -31.15 -30.24 -1.65
CA PRO A 10 -30.60 -30.43 -0.32
C PRO A 10 -30.35 -29.05 0.30
N SER A 11 -31.35 -28.52 1.02
CA SER A 11 -31.15 -27.39 1.92
C SER A 11 -30.81 -27.90 3.31
N ASP A 12 -29.56 -28.26 3.54
CA ASP A 12 -29.04 -28.35 4.90
C ASP A 12 -27.51 -28.24 4.95
N ARG A 13 -27.04 -27.56 6.00
CA ARG A 13 -25.65 -27.25 6.40
C ARG A 13 -25.06 -25.94 5.86
N TYR A 14 -25.30 -24.86 6.61
CA TYR A 14 -24.30 -24.22 7.47
C TYR A 14 -24.99 -23.05 8.20
N LYS A 15 -25.62 -23.34 9.35
CA LYS A 15 -25.91 -22.28 10.33
C LYS A 15 -24.59 -21.97 11.02
N ALA A 16 -24.10 -20.73 10.90
CA ALA A 16 -23.04 -20.24 11.77
C ALA A 16 -23.49 -20.43 13.24
N PRO A 17 -22.63 -20.98 14.11
CA PRO A 17 -22.99 -21.18 15.51
C PRO A 17 -23.26 -19.82 16.15
N SER A 18 -24.42 -19.70 16.81
CA SER A 18 -24.71 -18.54 17.66
C SER A 18 -23.63 -18.42 18.74
N PRO A 19 -23.12 -17.20 19.04
CA PRO A 19 -22.06 -17.01 20.02
C PRO A 19 -22.57 -17.48 21.38
N ARG A 20 -21.93 -18.52 21.93
CA ARG A 20 -22.14 -18.91 23.33
C ARG A 20 -21.38 -17.93 24.21
N PRO A 21 -21.99 -17.34 25.24
CA PRO A 21 -21.27 -16.55 26.22
C PRO A 21 -20.53 -17.51 27.17
N SER A 22 -19.34 -17.97 26.78
CA SER A 22 -18.42 -18.65 27.70
C SER A 22 -17.38 -17.65 28.17
N GLY A 23 -17.48 -17.22 29.44
CA GLY A 23 -16.55 -16.28 30.08
C GLY A 23 -15.15 -16.84 30.38
N THR A 24 -14.67 -17.81 29.60
CA THR A 24 -13.31 -18.32 29.67
C THR A 24 -12.42 -17.49 28.77
N LYS A 25 -11.39 -16.84 29.35
CA LYS A 25 -10.34 -16.17 28.57
C LYS A 25 -9.75 -17.15 27.55
N PRO A 26 -9.54 -16.75 26.29
CA PRO A 26 -8.94 -17.63 25.29
C PRO A 26 -7.53 -18.02 25.73
N LEU A 27 -7.19 -19.30 25.63
CA LEU A 27 -5.88 -19.80 26.01
C LEU A 27 -4.86 -19.37 24.95
N LEU A 28 -3.82 -18.65 25.37
CA LEU A 28 -2.69 -18.31 24.51
C LEU A 28 -1.79 -19.54 24.30
N GLN A 29 -1.32 -19.68 23.07
CA GLN A 29 -0.37 -20.70 22.65
C GLN A 29 0.91 -20.02 22.17
N THR A 30 2.03 -20.69 22.39
CA THR A 30 3.32 -20.28 21.82
C THR A 30 3.65 -21.22 20.67
N ALA A 31 4.00 -20.67 19.53
CA ALA A 31 4.46 -21.42 18.39
C ALA A 31 5.72 -20.75 17.81
N ASP A 32 6.63 -21.56 17.29
CA ASP A 32 7.78 -21.06 16.53
C ASP A 32 7.56 -21.35 15.04
N LEU A 33 7.68 -20.31 14.24
CA LEU A 33 7.59 -20.33 12.79
C LEU A 33 9.00 -20.30 12.22
N GLN A 34 9.35 -21.34 11.47
CA GLN A 34 10.58 -21.41 10.70
C GLN A 34 10.26 -21.25 9.22
N VAL A 35 10.79 -20.19 8.61
CA VAL A 35 10.58 -19.87 7.20
C VAL A 35 11.85 -20.23 6.43
N GLN A 36 11.72 -20.96 5.33
CA GLN A 36 12.86 -21.26 4.46
C GLN A 36 13.40 -19.96 3.85
N GLY A 37 14.73 -19.79 3.91
CA GLY A 37 15.42 -18.59 3.43
C GLY A 37 15.69 -17.55 4.51
N LEU A 38 15.09 -17.67 5.70
CA LEU A 38 15.42 -16.87 6.88
C LEU A 38 16.36 -17.61 7.82
N ASN A 39 17.40 -16.91 8.29
CA ASN A 39 18.33 -17.41 9.30
C ASN A 39 17.78 -17.12 10.70
N GLY A 40 16.77 -17.89 11.14
CA GLY A 40 16.20 -17.76 12.48
C GLY A 40 14.77 -18.27 12.61
N HIS A 41 14.16 -18.02 13.77
CA HIS A 41 12.79 -18.38 14.09
C HIS A 41 11.95 -17.14 14.38
N VAL A 42 10.67 -17.15 13.99
CA VAL A 42 9.67 -16.16 14.40
C VAL A 42 8.81 -16.77 15.48
N ARG A 43 8.76 -16.14 16.66
CA ARG A 43 7.93 -16.62 17.77
C ARG A 43 6.55 -15.97 17.72
N LEU A 44 5.51 -16.77 17.87
CA LEU A 44 4.11 -16.34 17.87
C LEU A 44 3.48 -16.71 19.21
N CYS A 45 3.01 -15.72 19.95
CA CYS A 45 2.27 -15.87 21.20
C CYS A 45 0.83 -15.42 20.98
N LEU A 46 0.00 -16.33 20.45
CA LEU A 46 -1.33 -16.06 19.90
C LEU A 46 -2.33 -17.15 20.33
N THR A 47 -3.62 -16.91 20.16
CA THR A 47 -4.65 -17.97 20.32
C THR A 47 -4.55 -19.00 19.19
N SER A 48 -5.14 -20.19 19.38
CA SER A 48 -5.15 -21.22 18.33
C SER A 48 -5.79 -20.77 17.02
N ASP A 49 -6.79 -19.89 17.09
CA ASP A 49 -7.51 -19.40 15.91
C ASP A 49 -6.66 -18.38 15.14
N GLU A 50 -5.98 -17.50 15.86
CA GLU A 50 -5.00 -16.55 15.31
C GLU A 50 -3.78 -17.27 14.71
N LEU A 51 -3.27 -18.33 15.35
CA LEU A 51 -2.20 -19.17 14.76
C LEU A 51 -2.61 -19.81 13.43
N ARG A 52 -3.86 -20.30 13.33
CA ARG A 52 -4.39 -20.81 12.06
C ARG A 52 -4.51 -19.72 11.01
N ALA A 53 -4.85 -18.49 11.41
CA ALA A 53 -4.89 -17.35 10.51
C ALA A 53 -3.48 -16.98 9.99
N VAL A 54 -2.45 -16.96 10.85
CA VAL A 54 -1.06 -16.75 10.44
C VAL A 54 -0.60 -17.84 9.47
N HIS A 55 -0.87 -19.11 9.78
CA HIS A 55 -0.53 -20.23 8.89
C HIS A 55 -1.26 -20.13 7.54
N ALA A 56 -2.54 -19.75 7.54
CA ALA A 56 -3.30 -19.53 6.31
C ALA A 56 -2.75 -18.35 5.49
N TYR A 57 -2.35 -17.26 6.15
CA TYR A 57 -1.75 -16.08 5.52
C TYR A 57 -0.41 -16.40 4.83
N LEU A 58 0.40 -17.27 5.43
CA LEU A 58 1.69 -17.69 4.89
C LEU A 58 1.63 -18.99 4.07
N ALA A 59 0.44 -19.43 3.64
CA ALA A 59 0.27 -20.76 3.03
C ALA A 59 1.08 -20.97 1.73
N LEU A 60 1.50 -19.89 1.05
CA LEU A 60 2.34 -19.94 -0.14
C LEU A 60 3.85 -19.86 0.14
N TRP A 61 4.23 -19.74 1.42
CA TRP A 61 5.61 -19.73 1.84
C TRP A 61 6.03 -21.14 2.24
N PRO A 62 7.23 -21.62 1.86
CA PRO A 62 7.82 -22.81 2.45
C PRO A 62 8.18 -22.55 3.91
N HIS A 63 7.37 -23.08 4.83
CA HIS A 63 7.56 -22.85 6.25
C HIS A 63 7.10 -24.06 7.08
N THR A 64 7.61 -24.12 8.31
CA THR A 64 7.19 -25.08 9.33
C THR A 64 6.79 -24.31 10.58
N LEU A 65 5.56 -24.48 11.02
CA LEU A 65 5.06 -23.93 12.28
C LEU A 65 5.01 -25.05 13.31
N VAL A 66 5.75 -24.89 14.40
CA VAL A 66 5.82 -25.85 15.52
C VAL A 66 5.11 -25.23 16.72
N CYS A 67 3.96 -25.79 17.09
CA CYS A 67 3.21 -25.33 18.25
C CYS A 67 3.68 -26.04 19.53
N HIS A 68 3.88 -25.27 20.59
CA HIS A 68 4.22 -25.75 21.93
C HIS A 68 2.97 -25.75 22.79
N GLU A 69 2.60 -26.92 23.33
CA GLU A 69 1.50 -27.00 24.30
C GLU A 69 1.99 -26.50 25.67
N THR A 70 1.28 -25.51 26.21
CA THR A 70 1.50 -25.04 27.58
C THR A 70 0.65 -25.87 28.54
N ALA A 71 1.34 -26.57 29.46
CA ALA A 71 0.92 -26.95 30.82
C ALA A 71 0.80 -28.44 31.22
N ASP A 72 0.83 -29.45 30.33
CA ASP A 72 0.67 -30.86 30.77
C ASP A 72 1.84 -31.82 30.44
N GLY A 73 3.03 -31.29 30.13
CA GLY A 73 4.25 -32.10 30.02
C GLY A 73 4.28 -33.10 28.85
N ALA A 74 3.37 -32.96 27.88
CA ALA A 74 3.40 -33.71 26.64
C ALA A 74 4.32 -33.03 25.61
N LEU A 75 4.97 -33.84 24.78
CA LEU A 75 5.83 -33.41 23.68
C LEU A 75 5.08 -32.47 22.70
N PRO A 76 5.78 -31.53 22.02
CA PRO A 76 5.19 -30.64 21.01
C PRO A 76 4.38 -31.44 20.00
N ARG A 77 3.11 -31.08 19.80
CA ARG A 77 2.14 -31.98 19.16
C ARG A 77 1.35 -31.45 17.97
N THR A 78 1.67 -30.27 17.45
CA THR A 78 1.12 -29.86 16.15
C THR A 78 2.20 -29.21 15.31
N VAL A 79 2.59 -29.90 14.23
CA VAL A 79 3.45 -29.35 13.18
C VAL A 79 2.57 -29.07 11.99
N TYR A 80 2.43 -27.78 11.65
CA TYR A 80 1.90 -27.40 10.36
C TYR A 80 3.06 -27.22 9.40
N GLN A 81 3.05 -27.97 8.31
CA GLN A 81 4.04 -27.84 7.25
C GLN A 81 3.29 -27.37 6.01
N SER A 82 3.70 -26.25 5.44
CA SER A 82 3.16 -25.84 4.14
C SER A 82 3.57 -26.86 3.07
N PRO A 83 2.74 -27.09 2.04
CA PRO A 83 3.13 -27.95 0.93
C PRO A 83 4.40 -27.39 0.30
N ARG A 84 5.45 -28.22 0.21
CA ARG A 84 6.68 -27.83 -0.50
C ARG A 84 6.31 -27.54 -1.97
N PRO A 85 6.63 -26.36 -2.52
CA PRO A 85 6.57 -26.18 -3.96
C PRO A 85 7.45 -27.24 -4.62
N CYS A 86 6.98 -27.81 -5.74
CA CYS A 86 7.59 -28.94 -6.43
C CYS A 86 9.07 -28.68 -6.79
N GLU A 87 9.99 -29.01 -5.89
CA GLU A 87 11.40 -29.23 -6.21
C GLU A 87 11.73 -30.71 -6.05
N GLU A 88 12.11 -31.34 -7.15
CA GLU A 88 12.72 -32.65 -7.16
C GLU A 88 14.09 -32.57 -6.46
N GLY A 89 14.19 -33.15 -5.27
CA GLY A 89 15.46 -33.71 -4.78
C GLY A 89 16.33 -32.83 -3.89
N ALA A 90 15.89 -32.56 -2.66
CA ALA A 90 16.81 -32.34 -1.54
C ALA A 90 16.23 -32.90 -0.23
N GLN A 91 16.70 -34.10 0.16
CA GLN A 91 16.45 -34.64 1.50
C GLN A 91 17.38 -33.95 2.50
N ALA A 92 16.85 -32.99 3.26
CA ALA A 92 17.49 -32.51 4.48
C ALA A 92 17.44 -33.63 5.53
N LYS A 93 18.54 -34.41 5.65
CA LYS A 93 18.77 -35.34 6.77
C LYS A 93 19.56 -34.61 7.85
N GLY A 94 18.83 -34.09 8.84
CA GLY A 94 19.39 -33.67 10.12
C GLY A 94 18.31 -33.85 11.17
N SER A 95 18.55 -34.68 12.18
CA SER A 95 17.69 -34.72 13.37
C SER A 95 17.93 -33.42 14.13
N ALA A 96 17.08 -32.42 13.89
CA ALA A 96 17.13 -31.17 14.62
C ALA A 96 16.77 -31.43 16.08
N ASP A 97 17.57 -30.89 16.99
CA ASP A 97 17.23 -30.75 18.40
C ASP A 97 15.86 -30.08 18.51
N THR A 98 14.90 -30.75 19.16
CA THR A 98 13.51 -30.28 19.28
C THR A 98 13.32 -29.33 20.46
N SER A 99 14.40 -28.93 21.13
CA SER A 99 14.35 -27.94 22.21
C SER A 99 13.90 -26.59 21.65
N PRO A 100 12.92 -25.91 22.26
CA PRO A 100 12.47 -24.61 21.78
C PRO A 100 13.64 -23.61 21.85
N PRO A 101 13.86 -22.78 20.80
CA PRO A 101 14.90 -21.76 20.83
C PRO A 101 14.69 -20.78 22.00
N GLU A 102 15.77 -20.22 22.54
CA GLU A 102 15.63 -19.13 23.50
C GLU A 102 15.06 -17.89 22.78
N GLU A 103 14.28 -17.09 23.49
CA GLU A 103 13.65 -15.91 22.88
C GLU A 103 14.68 -14.87 22.38
N ALA A 104 15.85 -14.83 23.03
CA ALA A 104 16.98 -14.02 22.60
C ALA A 104 17.39 -14.33 21.15
N ASP A 105 17.24 -15.59 20.73
CA ASP A 105 17.67 -16.10 19.43
C ASP A 105 16.57 -15.98 18.34
N CYS A 106 15.36 -15.53 18.70
CA CYS A 106 14.29 -15.31 17.73
C CYS A 106 14.58 -14.08 16.86
N LEU A 107 14.27 -14.18 15.57
CA LEU A 107 14.34 -13.09 14.60
C LEU A 107 13.26 -12.04 14.87
N LEU A 108 12.02 -12.50 15.05
CA LEU A 108 10.85 -11.68 15.34
C LEU A 108 10.02 -12.33 16.44
N VAL A 109 9.27 -11.52 17.20
CA VAL A 109 8.29 -12.02 18.17
C VAL A 109 6.97 -11.28 17.98
N LEU A 110 5.88 -12.00 17.67
CA LEU A 110 4.53 -11.44 17.61
C LEU A 110 3.72 -11.91 18.82
N ARG A 111 3.29 -10.96 19.66
CA ARG A 111 2.53 -11.25 20.88
C ARG A 111 1.16 -10.60 20.87
N ARG A 112 0.14 -11.36 21.26
CA ARG A 112 -1.15 -10.78 21.65
C ARG A 112 -1.06 -10.20 23.07
N ARG A 113 -1.55 -8.98 23.27
CA ARG A 113 -1.69 -8.29 24.55
C ARG A 113 -3.16 -8.08 24.87
N GLU A 114 -3.55 -8.41 26.10
CA GLU A 114 -4.82 -7.96 26.68
C GLU A 114 -4.53 -6.65 27.41
N ASN A 115 -5.15 -5.56 26.97
CA ASN A 115 -5.20 -4.32 27.73
C ASN A 115 -6.11 -4.58 28.93
N ASP A 116 -5.50 -4.78 30.10
CA ASP A 116 -6.24 -4.82 31.36
C ASP A 116 -6.91 -3.46 31.58
N SER A 117 -8.21 -3.39 31.34
CA SER A 117 -9.03 -2.20 31.59
C SER A 117 -9.25 -1.93 33.09
N SER A 118 -8.51 -2.59 33.98
CA SER A 118 -8.60 -2.46 35.44
C SER A 118 -7.67 -1.39 36.03
N GLY A 119 -7.45 -0.28 35.31
CA GLY A 119 -6.72 0.88 35.79
C GLY A 119 -7.64 2.00 36.28
N THR A 120 -8.41 1.76 37.35
CA THR A 120 -9.06 2.82 38.13
C THR A 120 -8.23 3.15 39.37
N ASP A 121 -7.95 4.45 39.56
CA ASP A 121 -7.67 5.14 40.83
C ASP A 121 -6.54 4.62 41.74
N ARG A 122 -5.38 5.28 41.66
CA ARG A 122 -4.59 5.68 42.83
C ARG A 122 -4.00 7.07 42.61
N SER A 123 -4.77 8.09 42.96
CA SER A 123 -4.22 9.39 43.34
C SER A 123 -3.69 9.27 44.78
N ASP A 124 -2.37 9.16 44.91
CA ASP A 124 -1.68 9.46 46.16
C ASP A 124 -1.67 10.98 46.33
N GLY A 125 -2.61 11.51 47.12
CA GLY A 125 -2.58 12.89 47.60
C GLY A 125 -1.87 12.96 48.96
N PRO A 126 -0.88 13.84 49.17
CA PRO A 126 -0.35 14.09 50.50
C PRO A 126 -1.23 15.07 51.28
N ASP A 127 -1.37 14.77 52.56
CA ASP A 127 -1.88 15.62 53.65
C ASP A 127 -1.43 17.08 53.54
N CYS A 128 -2.37 18.02 53.68
CA CYS A 128 -2.15 19.32 54.32
C CYS A 128 -3.47 19.83 54.91
N SER A 129 -3.45 20.00 56.22
CA SER A 129 -4.49 20.58 57.06
C SER A 129 -4.40 22.11 57.09
N ASP A 130 -5.51 22.72 57.52
CA ASP A 130 -5.69 24.07 58.09
C ASP A 130 -5.98 25.28 57.18
N GLY A 131 -7.13 25.91 57.45
CA GLY A 131 -7.36 27.35 57.25
C GLY A 131 -8.70 27.77 56.62
N PRO A 132 -9.64 28.39 57.37
CA PRO A 132 -11.01 28.66 56.91
C PRO A 132 -11.24 30.10 56.42
N GLY A 133 -12.25 30.32 55.56
CA GLY A 133 -12.77 31.67 55.34
C GLY A 133 -13.79 31.88 54.22
N LEU A 134 -15.04 32.16 54.63
CA LEU A 134 -15.99 33.11 54.03
C LEU A 134 -16.89 32.71 52.83
N THR A 135 -18.09 32.24 53.21
CA THR A 135 -19.43 32.65 52.75
C THR A 135 -19.58 33.69 51.62
N ARG A 136 -20.42 33.37 50.61
CA ARG A 136 -21.68 34.11 50.35
C ARG A 136 -22.69 33.33 49.50
N GLN A 137 -23.92 33.26 50.00
CA GLN A 137 -25.15 32.78 49.36
C GLN A 137 -25.69 33.75 48.30
N VAL A 138 -26.58 33.25 47.42
CA VAL A 138 -27.99 33.64 47.17
C VAL A 138 -28.41 32.97 45.84
N ARG A 139 -29.27 31.92 45.84
CA ARG A 139 -30.75 31.91 45.61
C ARG A 139 -31.16 32.61 44.30
N SER A 140 -32.08 32.16 43.44
CA SER A 140 -33.11 31.11 43.48
C SER A 140 -33.80 31.02 42.08
N ALA A 141 -34.31 29.82 41.73
CA ALA A 141 -35.65 29.47 41.17
C ALA A 141 -36.32 30.41 40.11
N SER A 142 -36.99 29.97 39.03
CA SER A 142 -38.05 28.95 38.93
C SER A 142 -38.48 28.74 37.45
N GLN A 143 -38.62 27.47 37.04
CA GLN A 143 -39.80 26.80 36.39
C GLN A 143 -40.56 27.34 35.13
N PRO A 144 -41.33 26.45 34.44
CA PRO A 144 -41.48 26.39 32.97
C PRO A 144 -42.90 26.69 32.43
N VAL A 145 -43.06 26.80 31.10
CA VAL A 145 -44.36 26.76 30.39
C VAL A 145 -44.22 26.18 28.97
N GLN A 146 -45.04 25.17 28.65
CA GLN A 146 -45.56 24.77 27.31
C GLN A 146 -47.01 25.32 27.19
N PRO A 147 -47.70 25.49 26.02
CA PRO A 147 -47.85 24.44 24.97
C PRO A 147 -48.17 24.90 23.51
N ASP A 148 -48.31 23.88 22.63
CA ASP A 148 -49.15 23.71 21.42
C ASP A 148 -49.19 24.70 20.24
N ARG A 149 -48.97 24.18 19.02
CA ARG A 149 -50.02 24.04 17.97
C ARG A 149 -49.56 23.26 16.72
N ALA A 150 -50.49 22.48 16.20
CA ALA A 150 -50.44 21.68 14.97
C ALA A 150 -50.82 22.49 13.72
N ASP A 151 -50.31 22.08 12.55
CA ASP A 151 -50.83 22.44 11.23
C ASP A 151 -51.04 21.16 10.39
N PRO A 152 -52.25 20.91 9.84
CA PRO A 152 -52.57 19.78 8.99
C PRO A 152 -52.66 20.21 7.52
N ASN A 153 -51.61 20.00 6.72
CA ASN A 153 -51.72 19.98 5.25
C ASN A 153 -50.43 19.43 4.58
N ALA A 154 -50.46 18.16 4.16
CA ALA A 154 -49.59 17.65 3.11
C ALA A 154 -50.27 16.45 2.40
N PRO A 155 -50.34 16.41 1.06
CA PRO A 155 -50.98 15.34 0.30
C PRO A 155 -50.03 14.17 -0.04
N ASN A 156 -50.66 13.09 -0.51
CA ASN A 156 -50.22 11.71 -0.67
C ASN A 156 -48.95 11.39 -1.53
N ALA A 157 -48.33 10.28 -1.10
CA ALA A 157 -47.37 9.32 -1.69
C ALA A 157 -47.59 8.89 -3.17
N PRO A 158 -46.83 7.93 -3.77
CA PRO A 158 -45.66 7.14 -3.31
C PRO A 158 -44.49 7.08 -4.32
N HIS A 159 -43.31 6.53 -3.96
CA HIS A 159 -42.54 5.65 -4.86
C HIS A 159 -41.52 4.81 -4.10
N GLU A 160 -41.39 3.58 -4.58
CA GLU A 160 -40.72 2.43 -4.01
C GLU A 160 -39.22 2.66 -3.75
N VAL A 161 -38.79 2.39 -2.52
CA VAL A 161 -37.39 2.15 -2.22
C VAL A 161 -37.11 0.69 -2.58
N HIS A 162 -36.40 0.48 -3.68
CA HIS A 162 -35.70 -0.76 -3.92
C HIS A 162 -34.65 -0.94 -2.81
N GLU A 163 -34.90 -1.87 -1.89
CA GLU A 163 -33.87 -2.42 -1.02
C GLU A 163 -32.78 -3.04 -1.90
N THR A 164 -31.61 -2.42 -1.92
CA THR A 164 -30.38 -3.04 -2.42
C THR A 164 -29.95 -4.14 -1.44
N PRO A 165 -29.50 -5.30 -1.92
CA PRO A 165 -29.10 -6.39 -1.04
C PRO A 165 -27.78 -6.01 -0.37
N LYS A 166 -27.83 -5.61 0.91
CA LYS A 166 -26.65 -5.53 1.78
C LYS A 166 -25.91 -6.85 1.71
N THR A 167 -24.67 -6.76 1.24
CA THR A 167 -23.90 -7.86 0.66
C THR A 167 -23.42 -8.84 1.72
N ARG A 168 -23.31 -10.10 1.28
CA ARG A 168 -22.84 -11.26 2.03
C ARG A 168 -21.45 -11.09 2.69
N LEU A 169 -20.62 -10.15 2.21
CA LEU A 169 -19.31 -9.85 2.80
C LEU A 169 -19.42 -9.31 4.22
N GLU A 170 -20.34 -8.38 4.51
CA GLU A 170 -20.46 -7.77 5.85
C GLU A 170 -20.81 -8.80 6.95
N ARG A 171 -21.40 -9.95 6.57
CA ARG A 171 -21.76 -11.02 7.51
C ARG A 171 -20.70 -12.12 7.67
N GLN A 172 -19.63 -12.11 6.89
CA GLN A 172 -18.54 -13.10 7.01
C GLN A 172 -17.37 -12.62 7.88
N PHE A 173 -17.27 -11.33 8.16
CA PHE A 173 -16.28 -10.78 9.07
C PHE A 173 -16.86 -10.73 10.47
N GLN A 174 -16.59 -11.76 11.28
CA GLN A 174 -16.86 -11.70 12.70
C GLN A 174 -15.83 -10.75 13.32
N ALA A 175 -16.28 -9.54 13.64
CA ALA A 175 -15.51 -8.54 14.34
C ALA A 175 -14.86 -9.12 15.60
N CYS A 176 -13.53 -9.01 15.71
CA CYS A 176 -12.90 -8.78 17.01
C CYS A 176 -13.32 -7.37 17.42
N GLY A 177 -14.48 -7.26 18.06
CA GLY A 177 -14.99 -5.99 18.60
C GLY A 177 -14.09 -5.41 19.69
N PRO A 178 -14.49 -4.26 20.28
CA PRO A 178 -13.70 -3.42 21.18
C PRO A 178 -13.48 -4.05 22.57
N GLY A 179 -12.90 -5.23 22.61
CA GLY A 179 -12.15 -5.73 23.76
C GLY A 179 -10.72 -5.27 23.54
N GLY A 180 -10.12 -4.59 24.53
CA GLY A 180 -8.78 -4.03 24.45
C GLY A 180 -7.73 -5.11 24.19
N VAL A 181 -7.59 -5.52 22.94
CA VAL A 181 -6.62 -6.48 22.46
C VAL A 181 -5.72 -5.71 21.53
N SER A 182 -4.42 -5.82 21.75
CA SER A 182 -3.43 -5.32 20.81
C SER A 182 -2.44 -6.43 20.49
N TYR A 183 -1.65 -6.22 19.46
CA TYR A 183 -0.59 -7.10 19.04
C TYR A 183 0.70 -6.31 19.08
N LEU A 184 1.75 -6.89 19.62
CA LEU A 184 3.08 -6.31 19.63
C LEU A 184 3.98 -7.17 18.76
N LEU A 185 4.53 -6.57 17.71
CA LEU A 185 5.64 -7.11 16.96
C LEU A 185 6.94 -6.56 17.56
N GLU A 186 7.82 -7.44 18.02
CA GLU A 186 9.13 -7.11 18.59
C GLU A 186 10.24 -7.55 17.62
N LYS A 187 11.37 -6.85 17.70
CA LYS A 187 12.53 -6.98 16.80
C LYS A 187 12.20 -6.64 15.34
N ASP A 188 11.18 -5.81 15.12
CA ASP A 188 10.79 -5.33 13.79
C ASP A 188 11.92 -4.47 13.18
N PRO A 189 12.58 -4.92 12.09
CA PRO A 189 13.67 -4.17 11.47
C PRO A 189 13.19 -2.89 10.79
N THR A 190 11.88 -2.72 10.62
CA THR A 190 11.28 -1.55 9.97
C THR A 190 10.76 -0.50 10.96
N ALA A 191 10.81 -0.80 12.27
CA ALA A 191 10.40 0.12 13.32
C ALA A 191 11.65 0.70 14.02
N PRO A 192 11.77 2.03 14.22
CA PRO A 192 12.93 2.63 14.88
C PRO A 192 13.19 2.07 16.30
N SER A 193 12.14 1.77 17.04
CA SER A 193 12.20 1.18 18.39
C SER A 193 12.45 -0.34 18.38
N GLY A 194 12.47 -0.96 17.20
CA GLY A 194 12.37 -2.41 17.04
C GLY A 194 11.01 -2.97 17.49
N GLN A 195 10.01 -2.13 17.74
CA GLN A 195 8.70 -2.54 18.25
C GLN A 195 7.57 -1.83 17.51
N ARG A 196 6.54 -2.59 17.13
CA ARG A 196 5.33 -2.07 16.48
C ARG A 196 4.09 -2.62 17.15
N GLN A 197 3.19 -1.72 17.56
CA GLN A 197 1.93 -2.09 18.19
C GLN A 197 0.78 -1.94 17.21
N GLU A 198 -0.05 -2.99 17.11
CA GLU A 198 -1.18 -3.07 16.20
C GLU A 198 -2.48 -3.34 16.96
N VAL A 199 -3.57 -2.76 16.50
CA VAL A 199 -4.87 -2.86 17.18
C VAL A 199 -5.73 -4.02 16.68
N THR A 200 -5.39 -4.60 15.53
CA THR A 200 -6.12 -5.75 14.96
C THR A 200 -5.15 -6.82 14.46
N LEU A 201 -5.66 -8.05 14.32
CA LEU A 201 -4.88 -9.15 13.75
C LEU A 201 -4.49 -8.87 12.30
N ALA A 202 -5.38 -8.25 11.51
CA ALA A 202 -5.09 -7.94 10.11
C ALA A 202 -3.94 -6.93 9.98
N ALA A 203 -3.90 -5.91 10.84
CA ALA A 203 -2.78 -4.98 10.90
C ALA A 203 -1.49 -5.69 11.38
N ALA A 204 -1.58 -6.54 12.40
CA ALA A 204 -0.47 -7.36 12.87
C ALA A 204 0.11 -8.30 11.79
N LEU A 205 -0.74 -8.90 10.96
CA LEU A 205 -0.31 -9.74 9.82
C LEU A 205 0.38 -8.90 8.74
N CYS A 206 -0.12 -7.70 8.47
CA CYS A 206 0.52 -6.76 7.54
C CYS A 206 1.94 -6.42 8.01
N SER A 207 2.07 -6.02 9.26
CA SER A 207 3.35 -5.66 9.88
C SER A 207 4.31 -6.84 9.95
N LEU A 208 3.80 -8.04 10.27
CA LEU A 208 4.59 -9.27 10.20
C LEU A 208 5.08 -9.54 8.78
N GLY A 209 4.23 -9.38 7.76
CA GLY A 209 4.60 -9.54 6.34
C GLY A 209 5.71 -8.58 5.92
N ILE A 210 5.59 -7.29 6.27
CA ILE A 210 6.60 -6.26 6.00
C ILE A 210 7.94 -6.63 6.65
N ALA A 211 7.94 -6.99 7.94
CA ALA A 211 9.16 -7.36 8.67
C ALA A 211 9.82 -8.64 8.09
N LEU A 212 9.02 -9.64 7.73
CA LEU A 212 9.51 -10.87 7.10
C LEU A 212 10.18 -10.57 5.75
N VAL A 213 9.57 -9.72 4.92
CA VAL A 213 10.14 -9.35 3.63
C VAL A 213 11.40 -8.52 3.82
N ALA A 214 11.44 -7.56 4.74
CA ALA A 214 12.64 -6.77 5.01
C ALA A 214 13.84 -7.69 5.32
N HIS A 215 13.66 -8.66 6.22
CA HIS A 215 14.68 -9.66 6.52
C HIS A 215 15.06 -10.53 5.32
N LEU A 216 14.07 -10.98 4.53
CA LEU A 216 14.35 -11.78 3.34
C LEU A 216 15.15 -11.01 2.30
N CYS A 217 14.76 -9.76 2.02
CA CYS A 217 15.46 -8.93 1.05
C CYS A 217 16.92 -8.72 1.44
N THR A 218 17.19 -8.45 2.72
CA THR A 218 18.57 -8.30 3.22
C THR A 218 19.35 -9.61 3.14
N THR A 219 18.74 -10.73 3.54
CA THR A 219 19.44 -12.03 3.57
C THR A 219 19.65 -12.66 2.20
N GLN A 220 18.77 -12.36 1.23
CA GLN A 220 18.81 -12.90 -0.13
C GLN A 220 19.37 -11.92 -1.16
N GLY A 221 19.74 -10.69 -0.76
CA GLY A 221 20.22 -9.65 -1.67
C GLY A 221 19.17 -9.23 -2.70
N LEU A 222 17.89 -9.17 -2.29
CA LEU A 222 16.80 -8.69 -3.14
C LEU A 222 16.55 -7.21 -2.87
N LEU A 223 16.28 -6.47 -3.93
CA LEU A 223 15.72 -5.12 -3.87
C LEU A 223 14.22 -5.24 -3.59
N SER A 224 13.69 -4.40 -2.72
CA SER A 224 12.26 -4.36 -2.40
C SER A 224 11.59 -3.22 -3.16
N MET A 225 10.51 -3.52 -3.87
CA MET A 225 9.76 -2.55 -4.68
C MET A 225 8.28 -2.55 -4.32
N HIS A 226 7.71 -1.36 -4.15
CA HIS A 226 6.30 -1.14 -3.96
C HIS A 226 5.54 -1.14 -5.29
N GLY A 227 4.62 -2.08 -5.46
CA GLY A 227 3.84 -2.20 -6.68
C GLY A 227 3.07 -3.52 -6.73
N ALA A 228 2.33 -3.72 -7.82
CA ALA A 228 1.65 -4.99 -8.06
C ALA A 228 2.03 -5.53 -9.44
N LEU A 229 2.44 -6.78 -9.50
CA LEU A 229 2.83 -7.43 -10.75
C LEU A 229 1.85 -8.54 -11.07
N LEU A 230 1.19 -8.44 -12.23
CA LEU A 230 0.38 -9.51 -12.79
C LEU A 230 1.06 -10.12 -14.00
N VAL A 231 1.09 -11.45 -14.02
CA VAL A 231 1.54 -12.23 -15.15
C VAL A 231 0.36 -13.06 -15.67
N PRO A 232 0.32 -13.36 -16.97
CA PRO A 232 -0.68 -14.27 -17.48
C PRO A 232 -0.52 -15.68 -16.89
N ALA A 233 -1.60 -16.44 -16.87
CA ALA A 233 -1.50 -17.88 -16.70
C ALA A 233 -0.67 -18.47 -17.87
N ALA A 234 0.05 -19.56 -17.60
CA ALA A 234 0.89 -20.23 -18.59
C ALA A 234 0.12 -20.45 -19.92
N ASP A 235 0.82 -20.30 -21.05
CA ASP A 235 0.35 -20.52 -22.43
C ASP A 235 -0.58 -19.45 -23.05
N SER A 236 -0.78 -18.28 -22.44
CA SER A 236 -1.67 -17.25 -23.01
C SER A 236 -1.05 -16.42 -24.15
N GLY A 237 0.28 -16.35 -24.26
CA GLY A 237 1.00 -15.49 -25.20
C GLY A 237 0.88 -13.98 -24.92
N SER A 238 0.22 -13.57 -23.84
CA SER A 238 0.13 -12.17 -23.39
C SER A 238 1.32 -11.80 -22.49
N GLY A 239 1.64 -10.51 -22.38
CA GLY A 239 2.69 -10.04 -21.46
C GLY A 239 2.14 -9.74 -20.06
N GLY A 240 3.04 -9.57 -19.10
CA GLY A 240 2.73 -9.12 -17.74
C GLY A 240 2.54 -7.61 -17.62
N LEU A 241 1.86 -7.19 -16.56
CA LEU A 241 1.63 -5.79 -16.19
C LEU A 241 2.25 -5.49 -14.83
N LEU A 242 3.10 -4.48 -14.77
CA LEU A 242 3.53 -3.88 -13.52
C LEU A 242 2.69 -2.64 -13.24
N LEU A 243 1.95 -2.64 -12.13
CA LEU A 243 1.13 -1.54 -11.66
C LEU A 243 1.89 -0.75 -10.59
N LEU A 244 2.11 0.53 -10.87
CA LEU A 244 2.67 1.54 -10.00
C LEU A 244 1.58 2.58 -9.69
N GLY A 245 1.87 3.51 -8.78
CA GLY A 245 0.96 4.60 -8.45
C GLY A 245 0.94 4.91 -6.97
N ALA A 246 0.38 6.06 -6.62
CA ALA A 246 0.33 6.56 -5.25
C ALA A 246 -0.31 5.57 -4.27
N ASN A 247 -0.09 5.81 -2.98
CA ASN A 247 -0.84 5.14 -1.93
C ASN A 247 -2.33 5.36 -2.18
N ARG A 248 -3.14 4.31 -2.00
CA ARG A 248 -4.59 4.33 -2.28
C ARG A 248 -4.99 4.57 -3.76
N GLY A 249 -4.05 4.63 -4.70
CA GLY A 249 -4.31 4.72 -6.15
C GLY A 249 -5.02 3.50 -6.80
N GLY A 250 -5.52 2.57 -5.97
CA GLY A 250 -6.31 1.42 -6.43
C GLY A 250 -5.51 0.22 -6.91
N LYS A 251 -4.18 0.17 -6.70
CA LYS A 251 -3.29 -0.93 -7.13
C LYS A 251 -3.82 -2.32 -6.76
N SER A 252 -4.03 -2.59 -5.47
CA SER A 252 -4.52 -3.88 -4.99
C SER A 252 -5.92 -4.20 -5.49
N SER A 253 -6.83 -3.21 -5.54
CA SER A 253 -8.20 -3.41 -6.04
C SER A 253 -8.22 -3.76 -7.53
N LEU A 254 -7.44 -3.05 -8.35
CA LEU A 254 -7.31 -3.33 -9.77
C LEU A 254 -6.57 -4.66 -10.01
N CYS A 255 -5.52 -4.95 -9.23
CA CYS A 255 -4.81 -6.22 -9.26
C CYS A 255 -5.77 -7.40 -9.03
N VAL A 256 -6.52 -7.39 -7.92
CA VAL A 256 -7.50 -8.45 -7.63
C VAL A 256 -8.60 -8.51 -8.69
N ARG A 257 -9.02 -7.35 -9.22
CA ARG A 257 -10.01 -7.32 -10.30
C ARG A 257 -9.49 -7.97 -11.59
N LEU A 258 -8.22 -7.79 -11.93
CA LEU A 258 -7.55 -8.44 -13.05
C LEU A 258 -7.30 -9.93 -12.78
N MET A 259 -7.04 -10.32 -11.53
CA MET A 259 -6.99 -11.73 -11.15
C MET A 259 -8.33 -12.43 -11.38
N ALA A 260 -9.45 -11.74 -11.17
CA ALA A 260 -10.78 -12.25 -11.50
C ALA A 260 -11.00 -12.45 -13.02
N LEU A 261 -10.16 -11.85 -13.88
CA LEU A 261 -10.11 -12.12 -15.34
C LEU A 261 -9.19 -13.28 -15.71
N GLY A 262 -8.54 -13.92 -14.73
CA GLY A 262 -7.65 -15.06 -14.95
C GLY A 262 -6.16 -14.72 -15.01
N LEU A 263 -5.77 -13.47 -14.70
CA LEU A 263 -4.36 -13.16 -14.48
C LEU A 263 -3.90 -13.74 -13.13
N ARG A 264 -2.60 -14.03 -13.03
CA ARG A 264 -1.95 -14.46 -11.79
C ARG A 264 -1.11 -13.31 -11.25
N SER A 265 -1.25 -12.99 -9.97
CA SER A 265 -0.39 -11.99 -9.33
C SER A 265 0.93 -12.65 -8.93
N LEU A 266 2.05 -12.08 -9.36
CA LEU A 266 3.38 -12.43 -8.83
C LEU A 266 3.58 -11.85 -7.41
N GLY A 267 2.97 -10.69 -7.16
CA GLY A 267 2.91 -10.04 -5.87
C GLY A 267 2.07 -8.77 -5.94
N ASP A 268 1.64 -8.30 -4.78
CA ASP A 268 0.89 -7.06 -4.57
C ASP A 268 1.50 -6.35 -3.36
N ASP A 269 1.51 -5.02 -3.41
CA ASP A 269 2.10 -4.11 -2.43
C ASP A 269 3.64 -4.18 -2.31
N MET A 270 4.21 -5.38 -2.29
CA MET A 270 5.64 -5.61 -2.18
C MET A 270 6.09 -6.69 -3.18
N LEU A 271 7.14 -6.37 -3.92
CA LEU A 271 7.78 -7.23 -4.90
C LEU A 271 9.27 -7.32 -4.60
N GLY A 272 9.83 -8.53 -4.65
CA GLY A 272 11.27 -8.70 -4.69
C GLY A 272 11.80 -8.50 -6.10
N LEU A 273 12.96 -7.89 -6.25
CA LEU A 273 13.66 -7.74 -7.52
C LEU A 273 15.13 -8.06 -7.30
N THR A 274 15.69 -8.98 -8.09
CA THR A 274 17.14 -9.21 -8.08
C THR A 274 17.86 -8.08 -8.81
N THR A 275 19.16 -7.93 -8.57
CA THR A 275 19.97 -6.93 -9.26
C THR A 275 19.99 -7.13 -10.79
N ASP A 276 19.77 -8.34 -11.30
CA ASP A 276 19.60 -8.58 -12.75
C ASP A 276 18.19 -8.26 -13.30
N ALA A 277 17.34 -7.58 -12.53
CA ALA A 277 15.96 -7.23 -12.86
C ALA A 277 15.03 -8.45 -13.10
N THR A 278 15.23 -9.53 -12.33
CA THR A 278 14.27 -10.65 -12.26
C THR A 278 13.33 -10.44 -11.08
N PHE A 279 12.03 -10.40 -11.34
CA PHE A 279 11.04 -10.31 -10.28
C PHE A 279 10.98 -11.61 -9.48
N PHE A 280 10.81 -11.46 -8.18
CA PHE A 280 10.73 -12.52 -7.19
C PHE A 280 9.42 -12.39 -6.42
N SER A 281 8.61 -13.45 -6.44
CA SER A 281 7.39 -13.52 -5.66
C SER A 281 7.72 -13.71 -4.19
N LEU A 282 7.21 -12.79 -3.37
CA LEU A 282 7.27 -12.89 -1.92
C LEU A 282 6.12 -13.74 -1.37
N GLY A 283 5.23 -14.29 -2.20
CA GLY A 283 4.14 -15.18 -1.75
C GLY A 283 3.13 -14.53 -0.79
N LEU A 284 3.08 -13.20 -0.70
CA LEU A 284 2.11 -12.47 0.11
C LEU A 284 0.82 -12.24 -0.66
N ALA A 285 -0.31 -12.43 0.00
CA ALA A 285 -1.62 -12.19 -0.62
C ALA A 285 -1.99 -10.69 -0.61
N PRO A 286 -2.71 -10.22 -1.64
CA PRO A 286 -3.23 -8.84 -1.69
C PRO A 286 -4.08 -8.48 -0.47
N ARG A 287 -3.87 -7.27 0.06
CA ARG A 287 -4.68 -6.68 1.14
C ARG A 287 -5.72 -5.74 0.54
N LEU A 288 -7.00 -6.06 0.70
CA LEU A 288 -8.10 -5.23 0.24
C LEU A 288 -8.67 -4.40 1.39
N ARG A 289 -8.65 -3.07 1.24
CA ARG A 289 -9.27 -2.13 2.17
C ARG A 289 -10.78 -2.03 1.88
N LEU A 290 -11.55 -1.86 2.95
CA LEU A 290 -13.00 -1.72 2.95
C LEU A 290 -13.40 -0.25 3.15
N PRO A 291 -14.52 0.21 2.56
CA PRO A 291 -15.38 -0.54 1.64
C PRO A 291 -14.70 -0.82 0.30
N LEU A 292 -15.04 -1.94 -0.34
CA LEU A 292 -14.53 -2.24 -1.67
C LEU A 292 -15.06 -1.19 -2.66
N PRO A 293 -14.23 -0.75 -3.61
CA PRO A 293 -14.69 0.11 -4.70
C PRO A 293 -15.80 -0.58 -5.52
N PRO A 294 -16.71 0.19 -6.14
CA PRO A 294 -17.82 -0.37 -6.92
C PRO A 294 -17.31 -1.27 -8.03
N SER A 295 -17.53 -2.58 -7.87
CA SER A 295 -17.40 -3.60 -8.90
C SER A 295 -18.00 -4.89 -8.36
N ARG A 296 -19.03 -5.39 -9.04
CA ARG A 296 -19.68 -6.65 -8.63
C ARG A 296 -18.72 -7.83 -8.79
N VAL A 297 -17.90 -7.82 -9.84
CA VAL A 297 -16.93 -8.88 -10.12
C VAL A 297 -15.84 -8.90 -9.05
N LEU A 298 -15.31 -7.74 -8.65
CA LEU A 298 -14.37 -7.64 -7.53
C LEU A 298 -15.01 -8.16 -6.24
N ALA A 299 -16.21 -7.70 -5.90
CA ALA A 299 -16.89 -8.11 -4.68
C ALA A 299 -17.15 -9.64 -4.65
N ASP A 300 -17.62 -10.22 -5.75
CA ASP A 300 -17.89 -11.66 -5.85
C ASP A 300 -16.59 -12.49 -5.81
N PHE A 301 -15.49 -11.99 -6.38
CA PHE A 301 -14.18 -12.63 -6.28
C PHE A 301 -13.65 -12.55 -4.84
N ALA A 302 -13.63 -11.36 -4.26
CA ALA A 302 -13.11 -11.11 -2.94
C ALA A 302 -13.91 -11.87 -1.85
N ALA A 303 -15.24 -11.99 -1.99
CA ALA A 303 -16.07 -12.82 -1.10
C ALA A 303 -15.69 -14.30 -1.11
N ARG A 304 -15.37 -14.84 -2.30
CA ARG A 304 -15.03 -16.26 -2.48
C ARG A 304 -13.64 -16.59 -1.96
N HIS A 305 -12.76 -15.60 -1.92
CA HIS A 305 -11.35 -15.73 -1.61
C HIS A 305 -10.96 -14.91 -0.37
N ALA A 306 -11.91 -14.55 0.50
CA ALA A 306 -11.60 -13.78 1.71
C ALA A 306 -10.80 -14.63 2.71
N GLY A 307 -9.66 -14.10 3.14
CA GLY A 307 -8.82 -14.65 4.21
C GLY A 307 -8.99 -13.88 5.52
N ALA A 308 -7.91 -13.80 6.30
CA ALA A 308 -7.89 -13.07 7.56
C ALA A 308 -8.14 -11.57 7.34
N GLY A 309 -8.94 -10.95 8.20
CA GLY A 309 -9.33 -9.57 8.07
C GLY A 309 -10.11 -9.02 9.26
N ASP A 310 -10.42 -7.74 9.18
CA ASP A 310 -11.23 -6.98 10.12
C ASP A 310 -12.24 -6.09 9.35
N GLU A 311 -12.85 -5.12 10.04
CA GLU A 311 -13.81 -4.19 9.46
C GLU A 311 -13.22 -3.19 8.46
N ARG A 312 -11.89 -3.00 8.48
CA ARG A 312 -11.17 -2.03 7.64
C ARG A 312 -10.49 -2.68 6.45
N ALA A 313 -10.04 -3.92 6.57
CA ALA A 313 -9.37 -4.63 5.49
C ALA A 313 -9.35 -6.15 5.69
N PHE A 314 -9.17 -6.89 4.60
CA PHE A 314 -8.85 -8.31 4.66
C PHE A 314 -7.83 -8.70 3.60
N PHE A 315 -7.08 -9.77 3.86
CA PHE A 315 -6.21 -10.40 2.88
C PHE A 315 -6.99 -11.41 2.07
N LEU A 316 -6.64 -11.58 0.79
CA LEU A 316 -7.09 -12.76 0.07
C LEU A 316 -6.50 -14.03 0.68
N GLN A 317 -7.25 -15.12 0.64
CA GLN A 317 -6.74 -16.44 0.99
C GLN A 317 -5.67 -16.83 -0.04
N PRO A 318 -4.43 -17.17 0.38
CA PRO A 318 -3.40 -17.54 -0.58
C PRO A 318 -3.72 -18.82 -1.35
N ASP A 319 -3.56 -18.80 -2.67
CA ASP A 319 -3.84 -19.93 -3.56
C ASP A 319 -3.01 -19.85 -4.84
N ALA A 320 -2.26 -20.92 -5.12
CA ALA A 320 -1.32 -20.99 -6.24
C ALA A 320 -1.98 -20.87 -7.63
N ARG A 321 -3.31 -20.95 -7.71
CA ARG A 321 -4.06 -20.76 -8.96
C ARG A 321 -4.05 -19.31 -9.46
N TYR A 322 -3.98 -18.34 -8.55
CA TYR A 322 -4.09 -16.91 -8.88
C TYR A 322 -3.03 -16.04 -8.18
N LEU A 323 -2.26 -16.62 -7.26
CA LEU A 323 -1.05 -16.02 -6.71
C LEU A 323 0.15 -16.89 -7.04
N GLU A 324 1.27 -16.28 -7.39
CA GLU A 324 2.54 -16.99 -7.50
C GLU A 324 3.00 -17.42 -6.09
N PRO A 325 3.46 -18.68 -5.93
CA PRO A 325 4.10 -19.11 -4.69
C PRO A 325 5.39 -18.36 -4.41
N PHE A 326 5.81 -18.37 -3.15
CA PHE A 326 7.11 -17.84 -2.74
C PHE A 326 8.25 -18.37 -3.61
N ALA A 327 9.20 -17.49 -3.93
CA ALA A 327 10.33 -17.75 -4.81
C ALA A 327 9.99 -18.05 -6.28
N GLY A 328 8.72 -17.93 -6.68
CA GLY A 328 8.37 -17.84 -8.09
C GLY A 328 9.08 -16.65 -8.75
N ARG A 329 9.60 -16.85 -9.96
CA ARG A 329 10.42 -15.85 -10.67
C ARG A 329 9.81 -15.47 -12.00
N SER A 330 9.91 -14.20 -12.35
CA SER A 330 9.54 -13.70 -13.67
C SER A 330 10.61 -12.73 -14.18
N PRO A 331 11.30 -13.01 -15.30
CA PRO A 331 12.26 -12.06 -15.84
C PRO A 331 11.53 -10.82 -16.35
N VAL A 332 12.21 -9.66 -16.33
CA VAL A 332 11.66 -8.40 -16.86
C VAL A 332 11.13 -8.54 -18.29
N SER A 333 11.72 -9.41 -19.11
CA SER A 333 11.29 -9.69 -20.48
C SER A 333 9.86 -10.27 -20.61
N THR A 334 9.25 -10.71 -19.51
CA THR A 334 7.84 -11.11 -19.48
C THR A 334 6.88 -9.94 -19.42
N LEU A 335 7.35 -8.75 -18.99
CA LEU A 335 6.51 -7.57 -18.91
C LEU A 335 6.24 -7.02 -20.30
N SER A 336 4.97 -6.75 -20.58
CA SER A 336 4.59 -5.95 -21.75
C SER A 336 4.50 -4.48 -21.43
N GLN A 337 4.18 -4.10 -20.19
CA GLN A 337 3.86 -2.73 -19.84
C GLN A 337 4.03 -2.44 -18.35
N ILE A 338 4.52 -1.23 -18.04
CA ILE A 338 4.41 -0.57 -16.74
C ILE A 338 3.26 0.44 -16.82
N LEU A 339 2.38 0.44 -15.82
CA LEU A 339 1.25 1.36 -15.71
C LEU A 339 1.33 2.14 -14.40
N VAL A 340 1.40 3.46 -14.49
CA VAL A 340 1.29 4.37 -13.34
C VAL A 340 -0.19 4.75 -13.20
N LEU A 341 -0.82 4.26 -12.14
CA LEU A 341 -2.27 4.41 -11.95
C LEU A 341 -2.62 5.82 -11.46
N GLU A 342 -3.56 6.46 -12.16
CA GLU A 342 -4.23 7.69 -11.74
C GLU A 342 -5.73 7.42 -11.64
N ARG A 343 -6.19 7.07 -10.43
CA ARG A 343 -7.63 6.92 -10.21
C ARG A 343 -8.23 8.29 -9.94
N VAL A 344 -9.21 8.68 -10.73
CA VAL A 344 -9.89 9.98 -10.59
C VAL A 344 -11.41 9.81 -10.53
N PRO A 345 -12.15 10.77 -9.97
CA PRO A 345 -13.61 10.74 -9.96
C PRO A 345 -14.20 10.67 -11.37
N ARG A 346 -15.37 10.03 -11.50
CA ARG A 346 -16.06 9.85 -12.80
C ARG A 346 -16.39 11.17 -13.51
N VAL A 347 -16.55 12.27 -12.77
CA VAL A 347 -16.72 13.61 -13.35
C VAL A 347 -15.49 14.07 -14.14
N LEU A 348 -14.28 13.67 -13.74
CA LEU A 348 -13.02 14.02 -14.40
C LEU A 348 -12.59 13.01 -15.47
N CYS A 349 -13.12 11.79 -15.41
CA CYS A 349 -12.76 10.70 -16.32
C CYS A 349 -13.99 9.86 -16.65
N GLN A 350 -14.58 10.12 -17.81
CA GLN A 350 -15.75 9.38 -18.29
C GLN A 350 -15.39 7.99 -18.84
N GLN A 351 -14.16 7.83 -19.35
CA GLN A 351 -13.64 6.57 -19.90
C GLN A 351 -12.16 6.42 -19.54
N PRO A 352 -11.68 5.19 -19.28
CA PRO A 352 -10.29 4.96 -18.96
C PRO A 352 -9.40 5.34 -20.16
N SER A 353 -8.27 5.98 -19.88
CA SER A 353 -7.31 6.42 -20.87
C SER A 353 -5.89 6.05 -20.47
N VAL A 354 -5.04 5.94 -21.49
CA VAL A 354 -3.61 5.68 -21.32
C VAL A 354 -2.86 6.89 -21.86
N GLN A 355 -1.69 7.19 -21.30
CA GLN A 355 -0.77 8.20 -21.84
C GLN A 355 0.66 7.71 -21.71
N ALA A 356 1.39 7.61 -22.82
CA ALA A 356 2.78 7.16 -22.80
C ALA A 356 3.67 8.08 -21.95
N ARG A 357 4.63 7.47 -21.23
CA ARG A 357 5.67 8.17 -20.48
C ARG A 357 7.02 7.99 -21.16
N THR A 358 7.89 8.99 -21.06
CA THR A 358 9.29 8.87 -21.51
C THR A 358 10.08 7.99 -20.54
N PRO A 359 11.17 7.34 -20.97
CA PRO A 359 12.05 6.58 -20.08
C PRO A 359 12.55 7.40 -18.88
N ALA A 360 12.82 8.70 -19.06
CA ALA A 360 13.21 9.61 -17.98
C ALA A 360 12.09 9.75 -16.92
N GLN A 361 10.85 9.97 -17.35
CA GLN A 361 9.69 10.05 -16.45
C GLN A 361 9.44 8.72 -15.73
N THR A 362 9.64 7.61 -16.42
CA THR A 362 9.53 6.26 -15.87
C THR A 362 10.60 5.96 -14.83
N LEU A 363 11.84 6.40 -15.08
CA LEU A 363 12.93 6.21 -14.13
C LEU A 363 12.68 6.96 -12.82
N THR A 364 12.30 8.24 -12.91
CA THR A 364 11.92 9.05 -11.74
C THR A 364 10.80 8.38 -10.95
N GLU A 365 9.76 7.91 -11.64
CA GLU A 365 8.67 7.17 -11.02
C GLU A 365 9.16 5.91 -10.31
N LEU A 366 9.96 5.07 -10.97
CA LEU A 366 10.42 3.79 -10.46
C LEU A 366 11.32 3.94 -9.23
N VAL A 367 12.26 4.89 -9.24
CA VAL A 367 13.17 5.13 -8.10
C VAL A 367 12.38 5.39 -6.82
N GLY A 368 11.29 6.17 -6.91
CA GLY A 368 10.39 6.44 -5.79
C GLY A 368 9.54 5.25 -5.34
N ARG A 369 9.66 4.07 -5.99
CA ARG A 369 8.95 2.84 -5.61
C ARG A 369 9.83 1.84 -4.89
N PHE A 370 11.13 2.06 -4.75
CA PHE A 370 11.99 1.12 -4.04
C PHE A 370 12.08 1.47 -2.55
N PHE A 371 11.99 0.43 -1.71
CA PHE A 371 12.39 0.52 -0.32
C PHE A 371 13.89 0.19 -0.24
N MET A 372 14.70 1.21 0.02
CA MET A 372 16.15 1.05 0.03
C MET A 372 16.62 0.37 1.32
N GLN A 373 17.64 -0.46 1.16
CA GLN A 373 18.37 -1.13 2.24
C GLN A 373 19.82 -0.63 2.25
N GLU A 374 20.54 -0.91 3.34
CA GLU A 374 21.93 -0.49 3.49
C GLU A 374 22.81 -0.93 2.30
N GLY A 375 23.43 0.03 1.60
CA GLY A 375 24.30 -0.18 0.45
C GLY A 375 23.61 -0.54 -0.88
N SER A 376 22.30 -0.37 -1.00
CA SER A 376 21.52 -0.77 -2.18
C SER A 376 21.24 0.34 -3.20
N ALA A 377 21.52 1.61 -2.88
CA ALA A 377 21.08 2.74 -3.71
C ALA A 377 21.53 2.66 -5.19
N LEU A 378 22.78 2.27 -5.46
CA LEU A 378 23.25 2.10 -6.85
C LEU A 378 22.59 0.93 -7.56
N ASP A 379 22.39 -0.19 -6.87
CA ASP A 379 21.70 -1.36 -7.43
C ASP A 379 20.23 -1.05 -7.76
N VAL A 380 19.57 -0.26 -6.90
CA VAL A 380 18.22 0.26 -7.12
C VAL A 380 18.18 1.15 -8.36
N LEU A 381 19.10 2.12 -8.46
CA LEU A 381 19.15 3.02 -9.62
C LEU A 381 19.38 2.25 -10.92
N ASP A 382 20.28 1.28 -10.90
CA ASP A 382 20.58 0.43 -12.05
C ASP A 382 19.39 -0.47 -12.44
N ALA A 383 18.69 -1.05 -11.47
CA ALA A 383 17.50 -1.86 -11.71
C ALA A 383 16.33 -1.02 -12.26
N ALA A 384 16.11 0.17 -11.70
CA ALA A 384 15.10 1.12 -12.17
C ALA A 384 15.42 1.61 -13.60
N CYS A 385 16.70 1.89 -13.90
CA CYS A 385 17.14 2.27 -15.24
C CYS A 385 16.88 1.16 -16.26
N ARG A 386 17.25 -0.10 -15.92
CA ARG A 386 16.95 -1.25 -16.78
C ARG A 386 15.46 -1.40 -17.07
N LEU A 387 14.60 -1.24 -16.06
CA LEU A 387 13.15 -1.31 -16.24
C LEU A 387 12.64 -0.18 -17.15
N ALA A 388 13.08 1.05 -16.92
CA ALA A 388 12.69 2.22 -17.71
C ALA A 388 13.15 2.16 -19.18
N GLU A 389 14.29 1.52 -19.45
CA GLU A 389 14.81 1.32 -20.81
C GLU A 389 14.10 0.19 -21.57
N THR A 390 13.70 -0.87 -20.87
CA THR A 390 13.29 -2.13 -21.51
C THR A 390 11.79 -2.35 -21.56
N VAL A 391 11.02 -1.70 -20.67
CA VAL A 391 9.58 -1.90 -20.58
C VAL A 391 8.84 -0.60 -20.87
N PRO A 392 7.94 -0.56 -21.86
CA PRO A 392 7.09 0.60 -22.11
C PRO A 392 6.31 0.98 -20.86
N CYS A 393 6.21 2.28 -20.61
CA CYS A 393 5.51 2.81 -19.44
C CYS A 393 4.46 3.83 -19.85
N ALA A 394 3.33 3.83 -19.15
CA ALA A 394 2.27 4.78 -19.37
C ALA A 394 1.58 5.17 -18.07
N THR A 395 1.05 6.39 -18.02
CA THR A 395 0.01 6.74 -17.07
C THR A 395 -1.29 6.06 -17.50
N PHE A 396 -2.00 5.44 -16.57
CA PHE A 396 -3.32 4.86 -16.80
C PHE A 396 -4.34 5.54 -15.91
N ARG A 397 -5.19 6.38 -16.51
CA ARG A 397 -6.21 7.14 -15.82
C ARG A 397 -7.56 6.44 -15.93
N TYR A 398 -8.24 6.28 -14.80
CA TYR A 398 -9.55 5.62 -14.78
C TYR A 398 -10.39 6.06 -13.59
N ALA A 399 -11.72 5.88 -13.69
CA ALA A 399 -12.64 6.12 -12.58
C ALA A 399 -13.30 4.81 -12.10
N ASP A 400 -13.73 3.99 -13.06
CA ASP A 400 -14.43 2.73 -12.84
C ASP A 400 -13.49 1.52 -13.02
N LEU A 401 -13.54 0.59 -12.08
CA LEU A 401 -12.66 -0.59 -12.09
C LEU A 401 -13.03 -1.62 -13.15
N ASP A 402 -14.33 -1.78 -13.47
CA ASP A 402 -14.78 -2.76 -14.45
C ASP A 402 -14.45 -2.27 -15.86
N GLU A 403 -14.64 -0.98 -16.15
CA GLU A 403 -14.22 -0.36 -17.43
C GLU A 403 -12.69 -0.41 -17.59
N ALA A 404 -11.95 -0.11 -16.52
CA ALA A 404 -10.49 -0.20 -16.50
C ALA A 404 -10.00 -1.61 -16.82
N ALA A 405 -10.56 -2.62 -16.13
CA ALA A 405 -10.20 -4.02 -16.34
C ALA A 405 -10.59 -4.51 -17.74
N GLU A 406 -11.70 -4.03 -18.31
CA GLU A 406 -12.11 -4.36 -19.67
C GLU A 406 -11.13 -3.79 -20.70
N LEU A 407 -10.72 -2.53 -20.57
CA LEU A 407 -9.72 -1.92 -21.46
C LEU A 407 -8.39 -2.67 -21.39
N LEU A 408 -7.87 -2.91 -20.18
CA LEU A 408 -6.63 -3.67 -20.00
C LEU A 408 -6.73 -5.10 -20.54
N GLY A 409 -7.87 -5.77 -20.34
CA GLY A 409 -8.12 -7.10 -20.92
C GLY A 409 -8.04 -7.11 -22.44
N LYS A 410 -8.59 -6.08 -23.11
CA LYS A 410 -8.48 -5.92 -24.58
C LYS A 410 -7.05 -5.67 -25.02
N LEU A 411 -6.31 -4.83 -24.28
CA LEU A 411 -4.92 -4.50 -24.60
C LEU A 411 -3.98 -5.71 -24.44
N LEU A 412 -4.20 -6.53 -23.42
CA LEU A 412 -3.42 -7.75 -23.16
C LEU A 412 -3.67 -8.87 -24.17
N GLN A 413 -4.83 -8.90 -24.82
CA GLN A 413 -5.15 -9.91 -25.85
C GLN A 413 -4.51 -9.61 -27.21
N ARG A 414 -3.89 -8.44 -27.39
CA ARG A 414 -3.20 -8.12 -28.64
C ARG A 414 -1.86 -8.86 -28.70
N PRO A 415 -1.59 -9.64 -29.75
CA PRO A 415 -0.32 -10.35 -29.87
C PRO A 415 0.84 -9.36 -29.93
N ALA A 416 1.87 -9.56 -29.10
CA ALA A 416 3.11 -8.81 -29.17
C ALA A 416 3.73 -9.01 -30.57
N HIS A 417 3.49 -8.07 -31.49
CA HIS A 417 4.10 -8.13 -32.82
C HIS A 417 5.59 -7.82 -32.67
N GLY A 418 6.40 -8.87 -32.84
CA GLY A 418 7.85 -8.85 -32.69
C GLY A 418 8.58 -8.13 -33.82
N ASP A 419 8.27 -6.86 -34.09
CA ASP A 419 9.07 -6.05 -35.00
C ASP A 419 10.21 -5.36 -34.24
N LYS A 420 11.41 -5.94 -34.33
CA LYS A 420 12.64 -5.40 -33.73
C LYS A 420 13.01 -4.00 -34.22
N ARG A 421 12.40 -3.49 -35.30
CA ARG A 421 12.63 -2.13 -35.82
C ARG A 421 11.81 -1.04 -35.13
N ALA A 422 10.80 -1.41 -34.34
CA ALA A 422 9.97 -0.48 -33.56
C ALA A 422 10.68 -0.07 -32.25
N ALA A 423 11.53 -0.97 -31.73
CA ALA A 423 12.46 -0.74 -30.62
C ALA A 423 13.35 0.48 -30.80
N ASP A 424 13.94 0.58 -32.00
CA ASP A 424 14.86 1.65 -32.34
C ASP A 424 14.16 3.02 -32.51
N ARG A 425 12.82 3.08 -32.44
CA ARG A 425 12.03 4.32 -32.51
C ARG A 425 11.28 4.66 -31.22
N GLY A 426 11.40 3.86 -30.17
CA GLY A 426 10.65 4.06 -28.92
C GLY A 426 9.13 3.88 -29.06
N LEU A 427 8.67 3.24 -30.14
CA LEU A 427 7.26 2.93 -30.36
C LEU A 427 7.12 1.42 -30.17
N PHE A 428 6.61 0.97 -29.03
CA PHE A 428 6.30 -0.44 -28.80
C PHE A 428 4.82 -0.61 -28.46
N PHE A 429 4.21 -1.53 -29.21
CA PHE A 429 2.77 -1.76 -29.44
C PHE A 429 2.07 -0.74 -30.37
N GLU A 430 2.30 -0.88 -31.68
CA GLU A 430 1.37 -0.35 -32.70
C GLU A 430 -0.07 -0.81 -32.35
N GLY A 431 -0.95 0.18 -32.17
CA GLY A 431 -2.34 0.01 -31.78
C GLY A 431 -2.70 0.55 -30.39
N TRP A 432 -1.75 0.73 -29.48
CA TRP A 432 -2.02 1.55 -28.28
C TRP A 432 -2.18 3.02 -28.68
N GLU A 433 -1.39 3.51 -29.63
CA GLU A 433 -1.47 4.86 -30.21
C GLU A 433 -2.87 5.25 -30.70
N ASP A 434 -3.62 4.33 -31.30
CA ASP A 434 -5.00 4.58 -31.73
C ASP A 434 -5.99 4.74 -30.56
N ALA A 435 -5.68 4.15 -29.40
CA ALA A 435 -6.41 4.35 -28.15
C ALA A 435 -5.86 5.53 -27.30
N LEU A 436 -4.68 6.06 -27.68
CA LEU A 436 -3.99 7.19 -27.05
C LEU A 436 -4.36 8.54 -27.69
N LEU A 437 -5.31 8.59 -28.62
CA LEU A 437 -5.79 9.86 -29.16
C LEU A 437 -6.58 10.63 -28.07
N PRO A 438 -6.36 11.96 -27.93
CA PRO A 438 -7.13 12.77 -27.02
C PRO A 438 -8.62 12.70 -27.41
N ALA A 439 -9.50 12.81 -26.41
CA ALA A 439 -10.88 13.17 -26.68
C ALA A 439 -10.87 14.39 -27.60
N PRO A 440 -11.50 14.36 -28.79
CA PRO A 440 -11.53 15.54 -29.63
C PRO A 440 -12.25 16.63 -28.85
N ASP A 441 -11.58 17.77 -28.66
CA ASP A 441 -12.27 19.02 -28.39
C ASP A 441 -13.33 19.16 -29.47
N ARG A 442 -14.60 18.98 -29.09
CA ARG A 442 -15.73 19.29 -29.96
C ARG A 442 -15.88 20.81 -30.00
N GLN A 443 -14.93 21.49 -30.62
CA GLN A 443 -15.14 22.83 -31.15
C GLN A 443 -15.59 22.73 -32.61
N GLY A 444 -16.91 22.73 -32.75
CA GLY A 444 -17.67 23.31 -33.86
C GLY A 444 -17.28 22.96 -35.29
N ASP A 445 -17.99 22.01 -35.89
CA ASP A 445 -18.70 22.28 -37.15
C ASP A 445 -19.84 21.28 -37.35
N ASP A 446 -21.05 21.81 -37.49
CA ASP A 446 -22.16 21.34 -38.34
C ASP A 446 -23.52 21.70 -37.71
N GLY A 447 -24.02 22.85 -38.16
CA GLY A 447 -25.43 23.15 -38.03
C GLY A 447 -26.28 22.12 -38.79
N ARG A 448 -27.13 21.40 -38.06
CA ARG A 448 -28.51 21.01 -38.46
C ARG A 448 -29.23 20.26 -37.32
N ASN A 449 -30.26 20.93 -36.81
CA ASN A 449 -31.42 20.42 -36.05
C ASN A 449 -31.59 18.90 -35.92
N ALA A 450 -31.56 18.39 -34.68
CA ALA A 450 -32.61 17.52 -34.11
C ALA A 450 -32.39 17.26 -32.59
N GLY A 451 -33.35 17.68 -31.75
CA GLY A 451 -33.65 17.09 -30.44
C GLY A 451 -32.71 17.41 -29.27
N THR A 452 -32.93 18.54 -28.60
CA THR A 452 -32.28 18.93 -27.34
C THR A 452 -32.67 18.01 -26.18
N ALA A 453 -31.78 17.11 -25.79
CA ALA A 453 -31.65 16.72 -24.39
C ALA A 453 -30.61 17.65 -23.78
N SER A 454 -31.04 18.54 -22.88
CA SER A 454 -30.16 19.46 -22.16
C SER A 454 -29.15 18.63 -21.37
N GLY A 455 -27.87 18.73 -21.73
CA GLY A 455 -26.78 18.29 -20.86
C GLY A 455 -26.72 19.18 -19.61
N PRO A 456 -26.01 18.75 -18.55
CA PRO A 456 -25.76 19.60 -17.39
C PRO A 456 -25.09 20.90 -17.82
N ASP A 457 -25.44 22.01 -17.17
CA ASP A 457 -24.85 23.32 -17.42
C ASP A 457 -23.33 23.26 -17.20
N GLU A 458 -22.53 23.90 -18.07
CA GLU A 458 -21.06 23.90 -17.97
C GLU A 458 -20.55 24.40 -16.62
N GLU A 459 -21.30 25.31 -15.99
CA GLU A 459 -21.02 25.85 -14.65
C GLU A 459 -21.16 24.77 -13.56
N GLU A 460 -22.13 23.86 -13.68
CA GLU A 460 -22.36 22.73 -12.76
C GLU A 460 -21.25 21.67 -12.91
N VAL A 461 -20.69 21.53 -14.12
CA VAL A 461 -19.55 20.63 -14.39
C VAL A 461 -18.24 21.21 -13.85
N GLU A 462 -18.03 22.53 -13.96
CA GLU A 462 -16.86 23.18 -13.35
C GLU A 462 -16.91 23.17 -11.83
N GLU A 463 -18.08 23.43 -11.23
CA GLU A 463 -18.27 23.36 -9.77
C GLU A 463 -18.04 21.93 -9.26
N ALA A 464 -18.63 20.92 -9.91
CA ALA A 464 -18.38 19.51 -9.58
C ALA A 464 -16.91 19.09 -9.79
N ARG A 465 -16.19 19.73 -10.73
CA ARG A 465 -14.76 19.50 -10.95
C ARG A 465 -13.90 20.15 -9.87
N ALA A 466 -14.24 21.36 -9.43
CA ALA A 466 -13.57 22.04 -8.32
C ALA A 466 -13.79 21.27 -7.01
N ASP A 467 -15.02 20.83 -6.74
CA ASP A 467 -15.34 20.01 -5.57
C ASP A 467 -14.65 18.65 -5.61
N ALA A 468 -14.59 18.00 -6.79
CA ALA A 468 -13.88 16.74 -6.95
C ALA A 468 -12.36 16.89 -6.77
N LEU A 469 -11.77 18.01 -7.20
CA LEU A 469 -10.35 18.30 -6.96
C LEU A 469 -10.08 18.60 -5.49
N ALA A 470 -10.99 19.30 -4.80
CA ALA A 470 -10.89 19.56 -3.37
C ALA A 470 -11.02 18.26 -2.54
N LEU A 471 -11.93 17.35 -2.91
CA LEU A 471 -12.04 16.04 -2.26
C LEU A 471 -10.83 15.15 -2.49
N LEU A 472 -10.17 15.25 -3.65
CA LEU A 472 -8.92 14.54 -3.91
C LEU A 472 -7.76 15.07 -3.05
N SER A 473 -7.69 16.38 -2.81
CA SER A 473 -6.72 16.93 -1.85
C SER A 473 -7.02 16.52 -0.40
N GLU A 474 -8.29 16.44 -0.01
CA GLU A 474 -8.68 16.03 1.35
C GLU A 474 -8.52 14.50 1.60
N GLU A 475 -8.58 13.65 0.56
CA GLU A 475 -8.32 12.21 0.68
C GLU A 475 -6.81 11.87 0.76
N GLU A 476 -5.95 12.79 0.29
CA GLU A 476 -4.48 12.73 0.45
C GLU A 476 -4.04 13.09 1.88
N ASP A 477 -4.85 13.80 2.67
CA ASP A 477 -4.59 14.16 4.08
C ASP A 477 -4.69 12.97 5.07
N GLY A 478 -4.90 11.75 4.57
CA GLY A 478 -4.95 10.56 5.42
C GLY A 478 -3.55 10.06 5.77
N GLU A 479 -2.91 10.67 6.77
CA GLU A 479 -1.56 10.34 7.27
C GLU A 479 -0.62 10.01 6.12
N ASP A 480 -0.12 11.05 5.44
CA ASP A 480 1.06 10.87 4.62
C ASP A 480 2.12 10.24 5.53
N GLU A 481 2.44 8.96 5.34
CA GLU A 481 3.51 8.29 6.08
C GLU A 481 4.88 8.90 5.71
N ASN A 482 4.92 9.84 4.76
CA ASN A 482 6.03 10.75 4.49
C ASN A 482 5.82 12.19 5.01
N ALA A 483 4.72 12.50 5.72
CA ALA A 483 4.63 13.76 6.44
C ALA A 483 5.79 13.81 7.44
N PRO A 484 6.59 14.89 7.44
CA PRO A 484 7.66 15.02 8.42
C PRO A 484 7.05 14.92 9.82
N ASP A 485 7.69 14.11 10.66
CA ASP A 485 7.32 13.91 12.06
C ASP A 485 7.05 15.28 12.71
N PRO A 486 5.90 15.54 13.38
CA PRO A 486 5.61 16.84 13.97
C PRO A 486 6.60 17.27 15.08
N ASP A 487 7.44 16.35 15.56
CA ASP A 487 8.57 16.63 16.45
C ASP A 487 9.91 16.84 15.71
N TYR A 488 9.89 16.94 14.38
CA TYR A 488 11.07 17.17 13.54
C TYR A 488 11.49 18.66 13.62
N GLU A 489 12.44 18.95 14.51
CA GLU A 489 13.16 20.22 14.48
C GLU A 489 13.93 20.32 13.16
N SER A 490 13.39 21.06 12.19
CA SER A 490 14.10 21.33 10.94
C SER A 490 15.48 21.94 11.26
N SER A 491 16.51 21.40 10.61
CA SER A 491 17.87 21.90 10.78
C SER A 491 17.88 23.39 10.44
N LYS A 492 18.13 24.24 11.45
CA LYS A 492 18.17 25.69 11.23
C LYS A 492 19.37 26.04 10.34
N ILE A 493 19.08 26.39 9.09
CA ILE A 493 20.07 26.93 8.16
C ILE A 493 20.34 28.39 8.52
N GLU A 494 21.59 28.71 8.88
CA GLU A 494 22.04 30.09 9.07
C GLU A 494 22.48 30.70 7.73
N GLY A 495 22.03 31.92 7.41
CA GLY A 495 22.25 32.58 6.11
C GLY A 495 23.72 32.72 5.71
N THR A 496 24.58 33.07 6.68
CA THR A 496 26.01 33.30 6.47
C THR A 496 26.89 32.06 6.70
N GLN A 497 26.30 30.94 7.13
CA GLN A 497 27.04 29.70 7.33
C GLN A 497 27.38 29.11 5.96
N GLU A 498 28.63 28.70 5.76
CA GLU A 498 29.06 28.03 4.53
C GLU A 498 28.75 26.53 4.60
N TYR A 499 28.32 25.99 3.47
CA TYR A 499 28.02 24.57 3.30
C TYR A 499 28.87 23.97 2.17
N CYS A 500 29.24 22.72 2.35
CA CYS A 500 30.10 21.94 1.46
C CYS A 500 29.41 20.62 1.17
N ARG A 501 29.64 20.03 -0.02
CA ARG A 501 29.17 18.66 -0.30
C ARG A 501 29.73 17.66 0.70
N CYS A 502 28.93 16.68 1.08
CA CYS A 502 29.40 15.51 1.79
C CYS A 502 30.26 14.63 0.88
N GLU A 503 31.36 14.10 1.43
CA GLU A 503 32.20 13.15 0.70
C GLU A 503 31.42 11.85 0.43
N GLY A 504 31.62 11.27 -0.75
CA GLY A 504 30.99 10.00 -1.15
C GLY A 504 29.60 10.12 -1.77
N VAL A 505 29.00 11.32 -1.81
CA VAL A 505 27.79 11.56 -2.60
C VAL A 505 28.16 11.60 -4.09
N LEU A 506 27.48 10.80 -4.89
CA LEU A 506 27.73 10.63 -6.32
C LEU A 506 26.69 11.38 -7.14
N LEU A 507 27.14 12.10 -8.16
CA LEU A 507 26.25 12.65 -9.20
C LEU A 507 26.18 11.65 -10.36
N GLU A 508 25.04 11.01 -10.54
CA GLU A 508 24.79 10.04 -11.59
C GLU A 508 23.82 10.59 -12.61
N GLN A 509 24.15 10.48 -13.90
CA GLN A 509 23.22 10.82 -14.98
C GLN A 509 22.69 9.52 -15.62
N ARG A 510 21.37 9.38 -15.69
CA ARG A 510 20.69 8.23 -16.28
C ARG A 510 19.48 8.71 -17.08
N LEU A 511 19.38 8.27 -18.33
CA LEU A 511 18.26 8.61 -19.23
C LEU A 511 17.96 10.12 -19.35
N GLY A 512 18.99 10.97 -19.20
CA GLY A 512 18.86 12.43 -19.25
C GLY A 512 18.41 13.09 -17.94
N THR A 513 18.19 12.32 -16.87
CA THR A 513 17.91 12.81 -15.51
C THR A 513 19.17 12.71 -14.66
N ASP A 514 19.38 13.71 -13.80
CA ASP A 514 20.49 13.73 -12.84
C ASP A 514 20.01 13.27 -11.47
N PHE A 515 20.83 12.47 -10.80
CA PHE A 515 20.57 11.91 -9.48
C PHE A 515 21.74 12.17 -8.55
N LEU A 516 21.45 12.58 -7.32
CA LEU A 516 22.40 12.47 -6.21
C LEU A 516 22.17 11.13 -5.53
N VAL A 517 23.19 10.29 -5.54
CA VAL A 517 23.20 9.01 -4.86
C VAL A 517 24.07 9.14 -3.63
N ASN A 518 23.52 8.85 -2.45
CA ASN A 518 24.26 8.77 -1.20
C ASN A 518 24.34 7.31 -0.74
N PRO A 519 25.41 6.56 -1.11
CA PRO A 519 25.52 5.14 -0.76
C PRO A 519 25.64 4.88 0.75
N SER A 520 26.01 5.89 1.54
CA SER A 520 26.19 5.75 2.99
C SER A 520 24.89 5.86 3.79
N ARG A 521 23.85 6.45 3.17
CA ARG A 521 22.52 6.65 3.77
C ARG A 521 21.40 6.04 2.93
N ASP A 522 21.76 5.36 1.84
CA ASP A 522 20.83 4.78 0.86
C ASP A 522 19.75 5.74 0.39
N GLY A 523 20.19 6.95 0.03
CA GLY A 523 19.35 7.99 -0.56
C GLY A 523 19.60 8.12 -2.05
N ILE A 524 18.54 8.27 -2.84
CA ILE A 524 18.60 8.70 -4.23
C ILE A 524 17.69 9.91 -4.38
N HIS A 525 18.25 11.03 -4.82
CA HIS A 525 17.52 12.29 -4.97
C HIS A 525 17.58 12.73 -6.44
N VAL A 526 16.43 13.02 -7.01
CA VAL A 526 16.34 13.51 -8.39
C VAL A 526 16.66 15.00 -8.38
N LEU A 527 17.57 15.43 -9.24
CA LEU A 527 17.88 16.85 -9.40
C LEU A 527 17.14 17.44 -10.59
N ASN A 528 16.46 18.56 -10.35
CA ASN A 528 16.08 19.47 -11.43
C ASN A 528 17.30 20.31 -11.87
N GLN A 529 17.11 21.14 -12.90
CA GLN A 529 18.21 21.93 -13.45
C GLN A 529 18.81 22.92 -12.43
N THR A 530 17.98 23.58 -11.62
CA THR A 530 18.43 24.52 -10.59
C THR A 530 19.23 23.79 -9.51
N GLY A 531 18.70 22.67 -9.01
CA GLY A 531 19.38 21.82 -8.02
C GLY A 531 20.73 21.31 -8.53
N ARG A 532 20.87 20.99 -9.83
CA ARG A 532 22.17 20.66 -10.43
C ARG A 532 23.15 21.82 -10.38
N ILE A 533 22.71 23.04 -10.66
CA ILE A 533 23.57 24.24 -10.63
C ILE A 533 24.01 24.51 -9.18
N ILE A 534 23.07 24.50 -8.23
CA ILE A 534 23.39 24.69 -6.81
C ILE A 534 24.35 23.60 -6.32
N TRP A 535 24.09 22.34 -6.66
CA TRP A 535 25.00 21.24 -6.38
C TRP A 535 26.39 21.55 -6.94
N GLN A 536 26.50 21.96 -8.21
CA GLN A 536 27.76 22.36 -8.84
C GLN A 536 28.51 23.46 -8.08
N LEU A 537 27.81 24.50 -7.62
CA LEU A 537 28.41 25.60 -6.85
C LEU A 537 28.96 25.16 -5.49
N LEU A 538 28.33 24.16 -4.85
CA LEU A 538 28.80 23.57 -3.59
C LEU A 538 30.12 22.76 -3.71
N ASP A 539 30.76 22.72 -4.88
CA ASP A 539 32.16 22.24 -5.00
C ASP A 539 33.12 23.13 -4.19
N ASP A 540 32.81 24.41 -4.06
CA ASP A 540 33.44 25.34 -3.13
C ASP A 540 32.45 25.64 -1.97
N PRO A 541 32.92 26.01 -0.76
CA PRO A 541 32.06 26.46 0.32
C PRO A 541 31.10 27.56 -0.15
N LEU A 542 29.80 27.35 0.04
CA LEU A 542 28.75 28.27 -0.41
C LEU A 542 27.78 28.54 0.73
N SER A 543 27.54 29.81 1.03
CA SER A 543 26.51 30.22 1.98
C SER A 543 25.12 30.34 1.32
N LEU A 544 24.06 30.27 2.13
CA LEU A 544 22.69 30.47 1.64
C LEU A 544 22.54 31.87 1.04
N ASP A 545 23.07 32.90 1.71
CA ASP A 545 23.00 34.29 1.24
C ASP A 545 23.68 34.46 -0.13
N GLU A 546 24.85 33.85 -0.34
CA GLU A 546 25.55 33.87 -1.64
C GLU A 546 24.79 33.10 -2.72
N ALA A 547 24.20 31.95 -2.39
CA ALA A 547 23.41 31.18 -3.33
C ALA A 547 22.18 31.96 -3.81
N CYS A 548 21.48 32.66 -2.91
CA CYS A 548 20.37 33.55 -3.24
C CYS A 548 20.81 34.67 -4.18
N LEU A 549 21.91 35.36 -3.87
CA LEU A 549 22.45 36.43 -4.72
C LEU A 549 22.80 35.93 -6.14
N LEU A 550 23.38 34.73 -6.26
CA LEU A 550 23.70 34.12 -7.55
C LEU A 550 22.44 33.78 -8.34
N LEU A 551 21.38 33.27 -7.68
CA LEU A 551 20.11 32.96 -8.35
C LEU A 551 19.32 34.21 -8.74
N GLU A 552 19.36 35.29 -7.94
CA GLU A 552 18.76 36.57 -8.30
C GLU A 552 19.36 37.14 -9.60
N GLU A 553 20.66 36.94 -9.83
CA GLU A 553 21.32 37.35 -11.08
C GLU A 553 20.86 36.52 -12.29
N VAL A 554 20.64 35.21 -12.11
CA VAL A 554 20.17 34.30 -13.17
C VAL A 554 18.68 34.47 -13.45
N TYR A 555 17.88 34.78 -12.42
CA TYR A 555 16.42 34.89 -12.48
C TYR A 555 15.93 36.28 -12.01
N PRO A 556 16.30 37.38 -12.71
CA PRO A 556 16.03 38.75 -12.26
C PRO A 556 14.54 39.15 -12.31
N GLN A 557 13.66 38.26 -12.77
CA GLN A 557 12.21 38.48 -12.83
C GLN A 557 11.46 37.76 -11.70
N THR A 558 12.13 36.88 -10.96
CA THR A 558 11.54 36.17 -9.82
C THR A 558 11.67 37.04 -8.58
N ASP A 559 10.65 36.99 -7.71
CA ASP A 559 10.66 37.71 -6.44
C ASP A 559 11.83 37.21 -5.55
N PRO A 560 12.73 38.08 -5.08
CA PRO A 560 13.83 37.71 -4.18
C PRO A 560 13.38 36.92 -2.95
N ASP A 561 12.22 37.26 -2.38
CA ASP A 561 11.70 36.57 -1.19
C ASP A 561 11.31 35.11 -1.51
N CYS A 562 10.85 34.85 -2.75
CA CYS A 562 10.55 33.50 -3.23
C CYS A 562 11.85 32.70 -3.43
N ILE A 563 12.89 33.30 -4.04
CA ILE A 563 14.19 32.65 -4.20
C ILE A 563 14.77 32.29 -2.83
N ALA A 564 14.73 33.22 -1.87
CA ALA A 564 15.23 32.98 -0.52
C ALA A 564 14.50 31.83 0.18
N GLY A 565 13.17 31.78 0.05
CA GLY A 565 12.34 30.69 0.58
C GLY A 565 12.71 29.33 -0.02
N ASP A 566 12.71 29.24 -1.36
CA ASP A 566 13.04 28.00 -2.08
C ASP A 566 14.47 27.51 -1.76
N MET A 567 15.42 28.44 -1.64
CA MET A 567 16.81 28.10 -1.31
C MET A 567 16.99 27.65 0.13
N GLN A 568 16.25 28.25 1.05
CA GLN A 568 16.26 27.83 2.46
C GLN A 568 15.71 26.40 2.59
N GLU A 569 14.61 26.09 1.91
CA GLU A 569 14.04 24.75 1.85
C GLU A 569 15.02 23.76 1.22
N LEU A 570 15.60 24.10 0.06
CA LEU A 570 16.58 23.24 -0.62
C LEU A 570 17.80 22.94 0.27
N PHE A 571 18.38 23.95 0.94
CA PHE A 571 19.54 23.72 1.82
C PHE A 571 19.19 22.88 3.03
N ALA A 572 18.00 23.09 3.62
CA ALA A 572 17.51 22.25 4.70
C ALA A 572 17.36 20.80 4.25
N ASP A 573 16.70 20.56 3.11
CA ASP A 573 16.52 19.21 2.55
C ASP A 573 17.84 18.52 2.23
N LEU A 574 18.79 19.24 1.61
CA LEU A 574 20.12 18.71 1.30
C LEU A 574 20.90 18.36 2.58
N LEU A 575 20.80 19.17 3.63
CA LEU A 575 21.49 18.94 4.90
C LEU A 575 20.88 17.74 5.64
N ASP A 576 19.56 17.67 5.70
CA ASP A 576 18.81 16.59 6.35
C ASP A 576 19.04 15.25 5.64
N ALA A 577 19.04 15.26 4.31
CA ALA A 577 19.43 14.10 3.50
C ALA A 577 20.92 13.73 3.64
N GLY A 578 21.73 14.55 4.31
CA GLY A 578 23.16 14.35 4.49
C GLY A 578 23.96 14.46 3.20
N LEU A 579 23.44 15.22 2.23
CA LEU A 579 24.08 15.48 0.94
C LEU A 579 25.10 16.62 1.05
N ILE A 580 24.85 17.56 1.96
CA ILE A 580 25.76 18.64 2.33
C ILE A 580 26.03 18.62 3.84
N ARG A 581 27.06 19.35 4.27
CA ARG A 581 27.42 19.60 5.67
C ARG A 581 27.89 21.03 5.83
N SER A 582 27.85 21.56 7.06
CA SER A 582 28.56 22.79 7.36
C SER A 582 30.07 22.59 7.14
N CYS A 583 30.67 23.59 6.49
CA CYS A 583 32.11 23.82 6.54
C CYS A 583 32.43 24.55 7.87
#